data_AF-A0A7X7FIU9-F1
#
_entry.id   AF-A0A7X7FIU9-F1
#
_cell.length_a   1.000
_cell.length_b   1.000
_cell.length_c   1.000
_cell.angle_alpha   90.00
_cell.angle_beta   90.00
_cell.angle_gamma   90.00
#
_symmetry.space_group_name_H-M   'P 1'
#
loop_
_entity.id
_entity.type
_entity.pdbx_description
1 polymer ?
#
loop_
_entity_poly.entity_id
_entity_poly.type
_entity_poly.pdbx_seq_one_letter_code
_entity_poly.pdbx_strand_id
1 'polypeptide(L)'
;MSIHYTRCSTVAVLAMLANLICPQLSLAAEPFDYFSNSWSVIGLKDYKDGTRITPDNRLLLSDGRELRIRIGQGKHRLGRQQTKTLMDGWLPVVLLTAHDGSIRFEITMWATPLPTVRDWQKAFDWPTEGDNYLNWITVKATNTGQSTATANLDAVIVQPVNSRITSVGKLSQDLKAGGTAGMVLRVPFEPLETTIAVDFEKEDPALWLERTVKYWRGLVLSAGRITVPCEKSTQALLAAHVCQLIANDHGQLRGGEGFYDEFYIRDGAYQVMELEEAGLADTAAKAIRHYLATQRPDGRFETQKGQFDANGQAVWALWQYYKITGNRAWLAEVYPQMKRAVDWTMQARRQAPAGSPFAGVLPEAIADGEYLWDGTHHIVGYDFWNLR
;
A
#
# COMPACT_ATOMS: atom_id res chain seq x y z
N MET A 1 -49.71 59.19 -16.26
CA MET A 1 -50.26 58.98 -17.61
C MET A 1 -50.39 57.48 -17.80
N SER A 2 -51.58 56.95 -17.50
CA SER A 2 -51.92 55.53 -17.61
C SER A 2 -52.26 55.17 -19.05
N ILE A 3 -51.77 54.03 -19.53
CA ILE A 3 -52.44 53.22 -20.57
C ILE A 3 -52.30 51.74 -20.17
N HIS A 4 -53.42 51.04 -20.23
CA HIS A 4 -53.65 49.65 -19.90
C HIS A 4 -53.59 48.73 -21.13
N TYR A 5 -53.79 47.42 -20.87
CA TYR A 5 -54.14 46.29 -21.77
C TYR A 5 -52.95 45.40 -22.21
N THR A 6 -52.95 44.06 -22.13
CA THR A 6 -54.01 43.04 -21.99
C THR A 6 -53.43 41.70 -21.47
N ARG A 7 -54.26 40.88 -20.82
CA ARG A 7 -53.99 39.47 -20.44
C ARG A 7 -54.04 38.51 -21.65
N CYS A 8 -53.23 37.44 -21.62
CA CYS A 8 -53.54 36.10 -22.16
C CYS A 8 -52.48 35.11 -21.61
N SER A 9 -52.72 34.29 -20.57
CA SER A 9 -53.45 33.01 -20.54
C SER A 9 -52.91 31.90 -21.46
N THR A 10 -51.84 31.22 -21.01
CA THR A 10 -51.47 29.79 -21.19
C THR A 10 -50.02 29.69 -20.70
N VAL A 11 -49.63 28.90 -19.70
CA VAL A 11 -49.50 27.44 -19.71
C VAL A 11 -49.56 26.95 -18.26
N ALA A 12 -50.66 26.27 -17.92
CA ALA A 12 -50.63 25.25 -16.88
C ALA A 12 -50.24 23.92 -17.55
N VAL A 13 -49.68 23.01 -16.76
CA VAL A 13 -49.31 21.61 -17.09
C VAL A 13 -47.89 21.44 -17.67
N LEU A 14 -46.87 21.56 -16.80
CA LEU A 14 -45.59 20.86 -16.94
C LEU A 14 -44.81 20.77 -15.61
N ALA A 15 -45.50 20.55 -14.49
CA ALA A 15 -44.88 20.46 -13.16
C ALA A 15 -45.20 19.16 -12.40
N MET A 16 -45.68 18.11 -13.08
CA MET A 16 -46.04 16.82 -12.46
C MET A 16 -45.55 15.59 -13.24
N LEU A 17 -44.35 15.66 -13.83
CA LEU A 17 -43.72 14.49 -14.47
C LEU A 17 -42.22 14.30 -14.15
N ALA A 18 -41.67 15.04 -13.18
CA ALA A 18 -40.25 14.91 -12.79
C ALA A 18 -39.98 13.88 -11.67
N ASN A 19 -41.00 13.19 -11.15
CA ASN A 19 -40.85 12.20 -10.07
C ASN A 19 -41.05 10.74 -10.51
N LEU A 20 -40.87 10.45 -11.80
CA LEU A 20 -40.78 9.08 -12.32
C LEU A 20 -39.37 8.78 -12.84
N ILE A 21 -38.35 9.35 -12.19
CA ILE A 21 -36.98 8.83 -12.34
C ILE A 21 -36.92 7.55 -11.50
N CYS A 22 -37.03 6.45 -12.22
CA CYS A 22 -36.79 5.08 -11.82
C CYS A 22 -35.83 4.99 -10.60
N PRO A 23 -36.21 4.32 -9.49
CA PRO A 23 -35.22 3.88 -8.54
C PRO A 23 -34.49 2.73 -9.22
N GLN A 24 -33.52 3.05 -10.08
CA GLN A 24 -32.35 2.20 -10.15
C GLN A 24 -31.70 2.31 -8.78
N LEU A 25 -32.22 1.52 -7.83
CA LEU A 25 -31.40 0.87 -6.85
C LEU A 25 -30.20 0.38 -7.65
N SER A 26 -29.10 1.13 -7.60
CA SER A 26 -27.79 0.62 -7.94
C SER A 26 -27.67 -0.61 -7.06
N LEU A 27 -27.97 -1.78 -7.63
CA LEU A 27 -27.44 -3.02 -7.12
C LEU A 27 -25.95 -2.74 -7.05
N ALA A 28 -25.44 -2.54 -5.83
CA ALA A 28 -24.01 -2.39 -5.62
C ALA A 28 -23.37 -3.54 -6.38
N ALA A 29 -22.56 -3.21 -7.38
CA ALA A 29 -21.94 -4.22 -8.22
C ALA A 29 -21.26 -5.24 -7.32
N GLU A 30 -21.39 -6.54 -7.63
CA GLU A 30 -20.69 -7.54 -6.83
C GLU A 30 -19.20 -7.19 -6.75
N PRO A 31 -18.59 -7.30 -5.56
CA PRO A 31 -17.18 -7.01 -5.43
C PRO A 31 -16.35 -7.86 -6.38
N PHE A 32 -15.44 -7.22 -7.12
CA PHE A 32 -14.57 -7.90 -8.07
C PHE A 32 -13.14 -7.39 -7.95
N ASP A 33 -12.20 -8.29 -8.25
CA ASP A 33 -10.77 -7.97 -8.38
C ASP A 33 -10.38 -8.03 -9.86
N TYR A 34 -9.50 -7.12 -10.29
CA TYR A 34 -8.95 -7.15 -11.66
C TYR A 34 -7.92 -8.25 -11.83
N PHE A 35 -7.26 -8.67 -10.76
CA PHE A 35 -6.19 -9.65 -10.80
C PHE A 35 -6.69 -11.07 -10.55
N SER A 36 -6.41 -11.98 -11.47
CA SER A 36 -6.61 -13.43 -11.28
C SER A 36 -5.70 -14.02 -10.19
N ASN A 37 -4.65 -13.28 -9.82
CA ASN A 37 -3.67 -13.61 -8.79
C ASN A 37 -3.64 -12.51 -7.71
N SER A 38 -4.79 -12.26 -7.09
CA SER A 38 -5.01 -11.20 -6.10
C SER A 38 -4.08 -11.33 -4.88
N TRP A 39 -3.16 -10.39 -4.73
CA TRP A 39 -2.41 -10.17 -3.50
C TRP A 39 -2.97 -8.96 -2.75
N SER A 40 -2.90 -9.00 -1.43
CA SER A 40 -3.20 -7.83 -0.59
C SER A 40 -2.15 -7.69 0.51
N VAL A 41 -2.12 -6.54 1.17
CA VAL A 41 -1.18 -6.27 2.26
C VAL A 41 -1.93 -5.59 3.40
N ILE A 42 -1.58 -5.96 4.63
CA ILE A 42 -1.91 -5.23 5.85
C ILE A 42 -0.60 -4.85 6.53
N GLY A 43 -0.49 -3.62 7.02
CA GLY A 43 0.77 -3.11 7.55
C GLY A 43 0.61 -1.76 8.24
N LEU A 44 1.74 -1.23 8.70
CA LEU A 44 1.86 0.05 9.39
C LEU A 44 2.70 1.00 8.54
N LYS A 45 2.61 2.31 8.81
CA LYS A 45 3.36 3.31 8.04
C LYS A 45 4.82 3.29 8.44
N ASP A 46 5.69 3.32 7.44
CA ASP A 46 7.14 3.40 7.60
C ASP A 46 7.76 2.19 8.34
N TYR A 47 7.07 1.05 8.41
CA TYR A 47 7.61 -0.18 9.00
C TYR A 47 8.39 -0.97 7.94
N LYS A 48 9.45 -1.66 8.36
CA LYS A 48 10.26 -2.51 7.48
C LYS A 48 9.44 -3.58 6.75
N ASP A 49 8.47 -4.19 7.44
CA ASP A 49 7.73 -5.34 6.95
C ASP A 49 6.21 -5.11 6.93
N GLY A 50 5.55 -5.65 5.90
CA GLY A 50 4.10 -5.73 5.79
C GLY A 50 3.62 -7.17 5.64
N THR A 51 2.47 -7.52 6.23
CA THR A 51 1.92 -8.87 6.15
C THR A 51 1.17 -9.03 4.85
N ARG A 52 1.73 -9.85 3.96
CA ARG A 52 1.13 -10.17 2.67
C ARG A 52 0.05 -11.23 2.82
N ILE A 53 -1.03 -11.03 2.09
CA ILE A 53 -2.13 -11.98 1.95
C ILE A 53 -2.06 -12.57 0.54
N THR A 54 -1.83 -13.87 0.47
CA THR A 54 -1.64 -14.57 -0.79
C THR A 54 -2.96 -14.69 -1.58
N PRO A 55 -2.88 -15.05 -2.88
CA PRO A 55 -4.05 -15.38 -3.70
C PRO A 55 -4.94 -16.47 -3.11
N ASP A 56 -4.37 -17.39 -2.35
CA ASP A 56 -5.08 -18.43 -1.60
C ASP A 56 -5.36 -18.08 -0.12
N ASN A 57 -5.26 -16.80 0.24
CA ASN A 57 -5.63 -16.20 1.54
C ASN A 57 -4.80 -16.70 2.74
N ARG A 58 -3.53 -17.05 2.51
CA ARG A 58 -2.55 -17.27 3.58
C ARG A 58 -1.95 -15.92 3.96
N LEU A 59 -1.69 -15.70 5.25
CA LEU A 59 -0.92 -14.55 5.70
C LEU A 59 0.55 -14.98 5.84
N LEU A 60 1.45 -14.28 5.15
CA LEU A 60 2.88 -14.50 5.23
C LEU A 60 3.44 -13.72 6.41
N LEU A 61 4.04 -14.45 7.36
CA LEU A 61 4.67 -13.91 8.56
C LEU A 61 6.19 -13.98 8.42
N SER A 62 6.94 -13.46 9.41
CA SER A 62 8.39 -13.56 9.43
C SER A 62 8.88 -15.02 9.35
N ASP A 63 10.12 -15.19 8.90
CA ASP A 63 10.81 -16.49 8.81
C ASP A 63 10.09 -17.51 7.90
N GLY A 64 9.29 -17.00 6.95
CA GLY A 64 8.52 -17.81 6.01
C GLY A 64 7.37 -18.60 6.64
N ARG A 65 6.97 -18.28 7.88
CA ARG A 65 5.80 -18.89 8.53
C ARG A 65 4.53 -18.43 7.82
N GLU A 66 3.55 -19.33 7.74
CA GLU A 66 2.28 -19.03 7.09
C GLU A 66 1.12 -19.27 8.05
N LEU A 67 0.30 -18.24 8.28
CA LEU A 67 -1.01 -18.40 8.92
C LEU A 67 -2.03 -18.82 7.86
N ARG A 68 -2.73 -19.93 8.10
CA ARG A 68 -3.73 -20.49 7.19
C ARG A 68 -5.08 -20.65 7.90
N ILE A 69 -6.13 -20.16 7.26
CA ILE A 69 -7.53 -20.34 7.70
C ILE A 69 -8.14 -21.49 6.90
N ARG A 70 -8.84 -22.38 7.59
CA ARG A 70 -9.52 -23.53 7.00
C ARG A 70 -10.95 -23.63 7.53
N ILE A 71 -11.90 -23.95 6.66
CA ILE A 71 -13.33 -24.00 6.98
C ILE A 71 -13.92 -25.39 6.76
N GLY A 72 -15.00 -25.66 7.50
CA GLY A 72 -15.77 -26.89 7.42
C GLY A 72 -15.12 -28.10 8.08
N GLN A 73 -15.88 -29.18 8.19
CA GLN A 73 -15.42 -30.43 8.82
C GLN A 73 -14.20 -31.03 8.09
N GLY A 74 -14.16 -30.90 6.76
CA GLY A 74 -13.03 -31.32 5.92
C GLY A 74 -11.80 -30.42 6.01
N LYS A 75 -11.86 -29.30 6.76
CA LYS A 75 -10.79 -28.30 6.87
C LYS A 75 -10.30 -27.80 5.51
N HIS A 76 -11.24 -27.43 4.66
CA HIS A 76 -10.97 -26.92 3.32
C HIS A 76 -10.21 -25.60 3.43
N ARG A 77 -9.14 -25.47 2.64
CA ARG A 77 -8.37 -24.22 2.57
C ARG A 77 -9.19 -23.18 1.81
N LEU A 78 -9.05 -21.93 2.21
CA LEU A 78 -9.48 -20.82 1.36
C LEU A 78 -8.67 -20.81 0.06
N GLY A 79 -9.19 -20.14 -0.97
CA GLY A 79 -8.59 -20.11 -2.29
C GLY A 79 -8.90 -18.84 -3.07
N ARG A 80 -8.59 -18.87 -4.37
CA ARG A 80 -8.77 -17.71 -5.26
C ARG A 80 -10.23 -17.35 -5.54
N GLN A 81 -11.17 -18.17 -5.08
CA GLN A 81 -12.61 -17.94 -5.25
C GLN A 81 -13.12 -16.81 -4.34
N GLN A 82 -12.39 -16.46 -3.28
CA GLN A 82 -12.76 -15.39 -2.38
C GLN A 82 -12.18 -14.06 -2.89
N THR A 83 -13.05 -13.16 -3.33
CA THR A 83 -12.68 -11.78 -3.64
C THR A 83 -12.28 -11.07 -2.35
N LYS A 84 -11.09 -10.47 -2.34
CA LYS A 84 -10.62 -9.58 -1.26
C LYS A 84 -11.08 -8.18 -1.59
N THR A 85 -11.58 -7.48 -0.59
CA THR A 85 -11.90 -6.05 -0.66
C THR A 85 -11.21 -5.32 0.47
N LEU A 86 -11.08 -4.01 0.33
CA LEU A 86 -10.60 -3.13 1.38
C LEU A 86 -11.80 -2.44 2.05
N MET A 87 -11.75 -2.24 3.36
CA MET A 87 -12.74 -1.42 4.05
C MET A 87 -12.80 -0.03 3.44
N ASP A 88 -14.01 0.44 3.12
CA ASP A 88 -14.28 1.66 2.35
C ASP A 88 -13.60 1.72 0.96
N GLY A 89 -13.10 0.59 0.45
CA GLY A 89 -12.39 0.49 -0.82
C GLY A 89 -10.90 0.86 -0.78
N TRP A 90 -10.36 1.32 0.35
CA TRP A 90 -8.97 1.81 0.40
C TRP A 90 -8.23 1.62 1.74
N LEU A 91 -8.93 1.45 2.88
CA LEU A 91 -8.26 1.24 4.16
C LEU A 91 -7.50 -0.09 4.15
N PRO A 92 -6.35 -0.21 4.82
CA PRO A 92 -5.57 -1.46 4.90
C PRO A 92 -6.19 -2.45 5.90
N VAL A 93 -7.49 -2.69 5.72
CA VAL A 93 -8.33 -3.63 6.43
C VAL A 93 -8.95 -4.51 5.36
N VAL A 94 -8.45 -5.73 5.21
CA VAL A 94 -8.86 -6.66 4.18
C VAL A 94 -10.10 -7.42 4.63
N LEU A 95 -11.10 -7.44 3.77
CA LEU A 95 -12.39 -8.09 3.97
C LEU A 95 -12.55 -9.20 2.94
N LEU A 96 -12.95 -10.38 3.40
CA LEU A 96 -13.32 -11.48 2.52
C LEU A 96 -14.47 -12.29 3.11
N THR A 97 -15.26 -12.91 2.24
CA THR A 97 -16.35 -13.82 2.63
C THR A 97 -16.06 -15.22 2.12
N ALA A 98 -16.26 -16.24 2.95
CA ALA A 98 -16.17 -17.65 2.57
C ALA A 98 -17.44 -18.41 2.97
N HIS A 99 -17.69 -19.56 2.36
CA HIS A 99 -18.89 -20.36 2.60
C HIS A 99 -18.54 -21.83 2.81
N ASP A 100 -19.23 -22.47 3.76
CA ASP A 100 -19.28 -23.93 3.93
C ASP A 100 -20.74 -24.35 4.10
N GLY A 101 -21.34 -24.90 3.04
CA GLY A 101 -22.78 -25.15 3.00
C GLY A 101 -23.59 -23.89 3.29
N SER A 102 -24.40 -23.90 4.36
CA SER A 102 -25.22 -22.76 4.79
C SER A 102 -24.51 -21.80 5.75
N ILE A 103 -23.24 -22.07 6.11
CA ILE A 103 -22.48 -21.18 6.97
C ILE A 103 -21.70 -20.19 6.11
N ARG A 104 -21.99 -18.89 6.32
CA ARG A 104 -21.22 -17.78 5.77
C ARG A 104 -20.21 -17.31 6.81
N PHE A 105 -18.94 -17.22 6.42
CA PHE A 105 -17.85 -16.67 7.23
C PHE A 105 -17.48 -15.30 6.68
N GLU A 106 -17.66 -14.25 7.48
CA GLU A 106 -17.17 -12.90 7.22
C GLU A 106 -15.82 -12.74 7.94
N ILE A 107 -14.75 -12.49 7.20
CA ILE A 107 -13.38 -12.44 7.72
C ILE A 107 -12.81 -11.04 7.50
N THR A 108 -12.32 -10.41 8.58
CA THR A 108 -11.69 -9.09 8.57
C THR A 108 -10.26 -9.19 9.09
N MET A 109 -9.30 -8.66 8.34
CA MET A 109 -7.86 -8.74 8.64
C MET A 109 -7.23 -7.35 8.64
N TRP A 110 -6.43 -7.02 9.65
CA TRP A 110 -5.70 -5.75 9.71
C TRP A 110 -4.46 -5.84 10.61
N ALA A 111 -3.56 -4.87 10.50
CA ALA A 111 -2.38 -4.76 11.34
C ALA A 111 -2.49 -3.59 12.34
N THR A 112 -1.90 -3.75 13.51
CA THR A 112 -1.71 -2.68 14.51
C THR A 112 -0.30 -2.77 15.09
N PRO A 113 0.21 -1.69 15.70
CA PRO A 113 1.35 -1.81 16.61
C PRO A 113 1.06 -2.88 17.67
N LEU A 114 2.11 -3.48 18.24
CA LEU A 114 1.92 -4.39 19.38
C LEU A 114 1.18 -3.63 20.51
N PRO A 115 0.13 -4.21 21.13
CA PRO A 115 -0.58 -3.55 22.23
C PRO A 115 0.26 -3.18 23.46
N THR A 116 1.52 -3.65 23.53
CA THR A 116 2.49 -3.33 24.58
C THR A 116 3.16 -1.96 24.44
N VAL A 117 3.01 -1.27 23.30
CA VAL A 117 3.57 0.07 23.11
C VAL A 117 2.94 1.08 24.07
N ARG A 118 3.70 2.10 24.48
CA ARG A 118 3.26 3.14 25.42
C ARG A 118 2.31 4.14 24.77
N ASP A 119 2.59 4.48 23.52
CA ASP A 119 1.81 5.43 22.73
C ASP A 119 1.40 4.76 21.41
N TRP A 120 0.21 4.16 21.41
CA TRP A 120 -0.30 3.46 20.24
C TRP A 120 -0.45 4.38 19.03
N GLN A 121 -0.72 5.68 19.21
CA GLN A 121 -0.95 6.61 18.11
C GLN A 121 0.35 6.86 17.36
N LYS A 122 1.43 7.13 18.09
CA LYS A 122 2.76 7.30 17.52
C LYS A 122 3.30 6.02 16.91
N ALA A 123 3.00 4.87 17.51
CA ALA A 123 3.53 3.60 17.04
C ALA A 123 2.99 3.14 15.67
N PHE A 124 2.01 3.83 15.08
CA PHE A 124 1.62 3.59 13.69
C PHE A 124 2.58 4.22 12.66
N ASP A 125 3.46 5.14 13.07
CA ASP A 125 4.41 5.88 12.22
C ASP A 125 5.83 5.78 12.80
N TRP A 126 6.75 5.17 12.05
CA TRP A 126 8.15 5.05 12.49
C TRP A 126 8.82 6.44 12.65
N PRO A 127 9.69 6.65 13.66
CA PRO A 127 10.27 5.67 14.60
C PRO A 127 9.37 5.26 15.76
N THR A 128 9.43 3.97 16.12
CA THR A 128 8.60 3.35 17.16
C THR A 128 9.45 2.62 18.22
N GLU A 129 8.80 2.02 19.23
CA GLU A 129 9.46 1.24 20.28
C GLU A 129 9.95 -0.15 19.78
N GLY A 130 9.65 -0.52 18.53
CA GLY A 130 10.10 -1.75 17.87
C GLY A 130 9.35 -2.04 16.56
N ASP A 131 9.93 -2.91 15.74
CA ASP A 131 9.48 -3.14 14.35
C ASP A 131 8.44 -4.26 14.22
N ASN A 132 8.19 -5.02 15.30
CA ASN A 132 7.15 -6.06 15.30
C ASN A 132 5.76 -5.43 15.49
N TYR A 133 4.74 -6.10 14.95
CA TYR A 133 3.35 -5.65 14.95
C TYR A 133 2.39 -6.84 15.04
N LEU A 134 1.12 -6.55 15.32
CA LEU A 134 0.10 -7.58 15.54
C LEU A 134 -0.84 -7.66 14.33
N ASN A 135 -0.96 -8.86 13.76
CA ASN A 135 -1.99 -9.17 12.78
C ASN A 135 -3.25 -9.63 13.49
N TRP A 136 -4.34 -8.92 13.21
CA TRP A 136 -5.67 -9.23 13.72
C TRP A 136 -6.48 -9.94 12.64
N ILE A 137 -7.20 -10.98 13.05
CA ILE A 137 -8.19 -11.64 12.20
C ILE A 137 -9.44 -11.83 13.02
N THR A 138 -10.54 -11.23 12.60
CA THR A 138 -11.86 -11.53 13.17
C THR A 138 -12.68 -12.34 12.18
N VAL A 139 -13.42 -13.31 12.69
CA VAL A 139 -14.29 -14.18 11.92
C VAL A 139 -15.67 -14.11 12.54
N LYS A 140 -16.68 -13.80 11.74
CA LYS A 140 -18.09 -13.94 12.10
C LYS A 140 -18.70 -15.03 11.23
N ALA A 141 -19.07 -16.14 11.85
CA ALA A 141 -19.84 -17.20 11.22
C ALA A 141 -21.34 -16.90 11.40
N THR A 142 -22.11 -16.98 10.33
CA THR A 142 -23.57 -16.83 10.33
C THR A 142 -24.20 -18.00 9.60
N ASN A 143 -25.17 -18.68 10.21
CA ASN A 143 -25.97 -19.68 9.51
C ASN A 143 -27.08 -18.99 8.70
N THR A 144 -26.92 -18.98 7.37
CA THR A 144 -27.89 -18.39 6.43
C THR A 144 -28.95 -19.39 5.96
N GLY A 145 -28.91 -20.63 6.48
CA GLY A 145 -29.87 -21.68 6.18
C GLY A 145 -31.09 -21.69 7.11
N GLN A 146 -31.98 -22.66 6.86
CA GLN A 146 -33.24 -22.83 7.61
C GLN A 146 -33.13 -23.87 8.74
N SER A 147 -32.11 -24.74 8.70
CA SER A 147 -31.86 -25.76 9.71
C SER A 147 -30.59 -25.45 10.50
N THR A 148 -30.45 -26.05 11.68
CA THR A 148 -29.18 -26.00 12.42
C THR A 148 -28.03 -26.53 11.57
N ALA A 149 -26.90 -25.83 11.58
CA ALA A 149 -25.67 -26.22 10.92
C ALA A 149 -24.47 -25.84 11.79
N THR A 150 -23.40 -26.64 11.72
CA THR A 150 -22.19 -26.41 12.54
C THR A 150 -21.23 -25.48 11.81
N ALA A 151 -20.93 -24.33 12.41
CA ALA A 151 -19.82 -23.50 12.00
C ALA A 151 -18.50 -24.13 12.47
N ASN A 152 -17.69 -24.60 11.52
CA ASN A 152 -16.34 -25.12 11.80
C ASN A 152 -15.30 -24.29 11.08
N LEU A 153 -14.33 -23.79 11.83
CA LEU A 153 -13.16 -23.11 11.30
C LEU A 153 -11.96 -23.39 12.19
N ASP A 154 -10.80 -23.59 11.58
CA ASP A 154 -9.54 -23.68 12.30
C ASP A 154 -8.47 -22.81 11.64
N ALA A 155 -7.60 -22.26 12.48
CA ALA A 155 -6.49 -21.43 12.08
C ALA A 155 -5.19 -22.04 12.56
N VAL A 156 -4.24 -22.17 11.65
CA VAL A 156 -2.95 -22.81 11.93
C VAL A 156 -1.78 -22.00 11.40
N ILE A 157 -0.68 -21.99 12.15
CA ILE A 157 0.62 -21.53 11.65
C ILE A 157 1.39 -22.75 11.16
N VAL A 158 1.86 -22.68 9.92
CA VAL A 158 2.73 -23.68 9.30
C VAL A 158 4.15 -23.14 9.24
N GLN A 159 5.10 -23.87 9.82
CA GLN A 159 6.52 -23.54 9.70
C GLN A 159 7.12 -24.16 8.45
N PRO A 160 7.91 -23.42 7.66
CA PRO A 160 8.42 -23.91 6.38
C PRO A 160 9.50 -25.00 6.56
N VAL A 161 10.38 -24.85 7.55
CA VAL A 161 11.59 -25.70 7.69
C VAL A 161 11.26 -27.15 8.06
N ASN A 162 10.31 -27.37 8.97
CA ASN A 162 9.97 -28.69 9.50
C ASN A 162 8.52 -29.10 9.24
N SER A 163 7.76 -28.30 8.49
CA SER A 163 6.32 -28.49 8.26
C SER A 163 5.49 -28.61 9.55
N ARG A 164 6.00 -28.11 10.69
CA ARG A 164 5.27 -28.13 11.96
C ARG A 164 4.02 -27.26 11.83
N ILE A 165 2.88 -27.83 12.20
CA ILE A 165 1.58 -27.16 12.22
C ILE A 165 1.23 -26.87 13.67
N THR A 166 0.99 -25.60 13.99
CA THR A 166 0.55 -25.15 15.32
C THR A 166 -0.84 -24.57 15.20
N SER A 167 -1.81 -25.10 15.97
CA SER A 167 -3.15 -24.54 16.05
C SER A 167 -3.09 -23.22 16.81
N VAL A 168 -3.66 -22.16 16.25
CA VAL A 168 -3.74 -20.82 16.87
C VAL A 168 -5.16 -20.33 17.08
N GLY A 169 -6.15 -21.06 16.58
CA GLY A 169 -7.55 -20.82 16.90
C GLY A 169 -8.47 -21.88 16.31
N LYS A 170 -9.61 -22.09 16.96
CA LYS A 170 -10.65 -23.03 16.51
C LYS A 170 -12.02 -22.52 16.89
N LEU A 171 -12.95 -22.57 15.94
CA LEU A 171 -14.38 -22.39 16.13
C LEU A 171 -15.10 -23.68 15.75
N SER A 172 -15.96 -24.17 16.63
CA SER A 172 -16.83 -25.32 16.36
C SER A 172 -18.11 -25.14 17.17
N GLN A 173 -19.18 -24.68 16.51
CA GLN A 173 -20.43 -24.35 17.18
C GLN A 173 -21.64 -24.63 16.29
N ASP A 174 -22.66 -25.29 16.86
CA ASP A 174 -23.94 -25.47 16.21
C ASP A 174 -24.75 -24.17 16.24
N LEU A 175 -25.12 -23.69 15.06
CA LEU A 175 -25.86 -22.46 14.89
C LEU A 175 -27.26 -22.79 14.38
N LYS A 176 -28.29 -22.36 15.12
CA LYS A 176 -29.67 -22.34 14.61
C LYS A 176 -29.77 -21.41 13.38
N ALA A 177 -30.86 -21.47 12.63
CA ALA A 177 -31.12 -20.53 11.53
C ALA A 177 -30.95 -19.07 12.00
N GLY A 178 -30.13 -18.30 11.28
CA GLY A 178 -29.78 -16.92 11.62
C GLY A 178 -28.80 -16.77 12.81
N GLY A 179 -28.41 -17.85 13.47
CA GLY A 179 -27.47 -17.83 14.58
C GLY A 179 -26.06 -17.45 14.14
N THR A 180 -25.29 -16.85 15.05
CA THR A 180 -23.92 -16.38 14.78
C THR A 180 -22.93 -16.86 15.83
N ALA A 181 -21.67 -17.02 15.43
CA ALA A 181 -20.54 -17.20 16.33
C ALA A 181 -19.33 -16.39 15.86
N GLY A 182 -18.44 -16.05 16.79
CA GLY A 182 -17.26 -15.24 16.55
C GLY A 182 -15.96 -15.96 16.91
N MET A 183 -14.88 -15.62 16.21
CA MET A 183 -13.51 -15.98 16.59
C MET A 183 -12.57 -14.80 16.33
N VAL A 184 -11.57 -14.62 17.18
CA VAL A 184 -10.55 -13.58 17.05
C VAL A 184 -9.18 -14.25 17.10
N LEU A 185 -8.28 -13.88 16.19
CA LEU A 185 -6.88 -14.28 16.20
C LEU A 185 -6.01 -13.04 16.31
N ARG A 186 -4.95 -13.15 17.11
CA ARG A 186 -3.97 -12.10 17.37
C ARG A 186 -2.59 -12.71 17.16
N VAL A 187 -2.03 -12.50 15.98
CA VAL A 187 -0.82 -13.19 15.54
C VAL A 187 0.28 -12.18 15.29
N PRO A 188 1.31 -12.12 16.14
CA PRO A 188 2.48 -11.28 15.90
C PRO A 188 3.13 -11.60 14.55
N PHE A 189 3.59 -10.57 13.84
CA PHE A 189 4.31 -10.76 12.58
C PHE A 189 5.57 -11.58 12.79
N GLU A 190 6.40 -11.20 13.77
CA GLU A 190 7.53 -11.99 14.27
C GLU A 190 7.16 -12.74 15.55
N PRO A 191 7.71 -13.94 15.82
CA PRO A 191 7.52 -14.59 17.11
C PRO A 191 8.03 -13.68 18.22
N LEU A 192 7.32 -13.62 19.35
CA LEU A 192 7.79 -12.87 20.50
C LEU A 192 9.01 -13.57 21.09
N GLU A 193 10.13 -12.85 21.24
CA GLU A 193 11.39 -13.38 21.79
C GLU A 193 11.35 -13.59 23.31
N THR A 194 10.29 -13.14 23.98
CA THR A 194 10.24 -13.08 25.44
C THR A 194 9.95 -14.43 26.07
N THR A 195 10.67 -14.75 27.15
CA THR A 195 10.40 -15.92 28.01
C THR A 195 9.07 -15.81 28.76
N ILE A 196 8.52 -14.60 28.87
CA ILE A 196 7.19 -14.32 29.38
C ILE A 196 6.25 -14.27 28.18
N ALA A 197 5.24 -15.15 28.17
CA ALA A 197 4.18 -15.08 27.18
C ALA A 197 3.44 -13.75 27.32
N VAL A 198 3.55 -12.88 26.33
CA VAL A 198 2.67 -11.70 26.24
C VAL A 198 1.32 -12.20 25.75
N ASP A 199 0.32 -12.11 26.60
CA ASP A 199 -1.04 -12.50 26.28
C ASP A 199 -1.83 -11.30 25.75
N PHE A 200 -2.20 -11.37 24.47
CA PHE A 200 -3.04 -10.37 23.81
C PHE A 200 -4.54 -10.72 23.89
N GLU A 201 -4.96 -11.83 24.51
CA GLU A 201 -6.37 -12.25 24.53
C GLU A 201 -7.30 -11.22 25.18
N LYS A 202 -6.80 -10.45 26.14
CA LYS A 202 -7.54 -9.35 26.79
C LYS A 202 -7.78 -8.14 25.89
N GLU A 203 -7.04 -8.02 24.78
CA GLU A 203 -7.11 -6.85 23.92
C GLU A 203 -8.35 -6.90 23.03
N ASP A 204 -9.13 -5.82 23.04
CA ASP A 204 -10.40 -5.73 22.33
C ASP A 204 -10.17 -5.48 20.82
N PRO A 205 -10.56 -6.42 19.93
CA PRO A 205 -10.42 -6.23 18.49
C PRO A 205 -11.20 -5.04 17.95
N ALA A 206 -12.37 -4.69 18.52
CA ALA A 206 -13.18 -3.58 18.02
C ALA A 206 -12.48 -2.25 18.28
N LEU A 207 -11.94 -2.07 19.48
CA LEU A 207 -11.13 -0.89 19.84
C LEU A 207 -9.90 -0.76 18.93
N TRP A 208 -9.16 -1.84 18.71
CA TRP A 208 -7.95 -1.80 17.88
C TRP A 208 -8.25 -1.57 16.40
N LEU A 209 -9.38 -2.09 15.88
CA LEU A 209 -9.86 -1.76 14.54
C LEU A 209 -10.24 -0.27 14.43
N GLU A 210 -10.98 0.28 15.41
CA GLU A 210 -11.33 1.70 15.45
C GLU A 210 -10.08 2.58 15.43
N ARG A 211 -9.06 2.23 16.22
CA ARG A 211 -7.77 2.92 16.25
C ARG A 211 -7.08 2.92 14.88
N THR A 212 -7.01 1.77 14.21
CA THR A 212 -6.46 1.64 12.86
C THR A 212 -7.21 2.53 11.87
N VAL A 213 -8.54 2.44 11.84
CA VAL A 213 -9.38 3.25 10.95
C VAL A 213 -9.18 4.74 11.21
N LYS A 214 -9.15 5.16 12.48
CA LYS A 214 -8.95 6.56 12.87
C LYS A 214 -7.58 7.07 12.42
N TYR A 215 -6.52 6.28 12.61
CA TYR A 215 -5.17 6.64 12.20
C TYR A 215 -5.10 6.86 10.69
N TRP A 216 -5.48 5.85 9.89
CA TRP A 216 -5.35 5.91 8.43
C TRP A 216 -6.25 6.99 7.81
N ARG A 217 -7.48 7.16 8.32
CA ARG A 217 -8.34 8.29 7.90
C ARG A 217 -7.73 9.63 8.27
N GLY A 218 -7.22 9.77 9.49
CA GLY A 218 -6.57 11.00 9.95
C GLY A 218 -5.41 11.40 9.05
N LEU A 219 -4.56 10.43 8.69
CA LEU A 219 -3.40 10.64 7.82
C LEU A 219 -3.84 10.95 6.38
N VAL A 220 -4.49 10.00 5.71
CA VAL A 220 -4.73 10.08 4.26
C VAL A 220 -5.77 11.15 3.90
N LEU A 221 -6.82 11.33 4.70
CA LEU A 221 -7.87 12.32 4.39
C LEU A 221 -7.51 13.75 4.81
N SER A 222 -6.42 13.95 5.56
CA SER A 222 -5.84 15.27 5.80
C SER A 222 -4.95 15.75 4.65
N ALA A 223 -4.60 14.85 3.73
CA ALA A 223 -3.73 15.12 2.59
C ALA A 223 -4.52 15.78 1.43
N GLY A 224 -3.84 16.05 0.32
CA GLY A 224 -4.45 16.56 -0.91
C GLY A 224 -5.55 15.61 -1.40
N ARG A 225 -6.74 16.15 -1.68
CA ARG A 225 -7.91 15.34 -2.04
C ARG A 225 -8.36 15.61 -3.47
N ILE A 226 -8.36 14.55 -4.27
CA ILE A 226 -8.94 14.53 -5.61
C ILE A 226 -10.11 13.55 -5.59
N THR A 227 -11.29 14.01 -6.00
CA THR A 227 -12.47 13.16 -6.16
C THR A 227 -12.99 13.28 -7.58
N VAL A 228 -13.26 12.14 -8.21
CA VAL A 228 -13.90 12.07 -9.52
C VAL A 228 -15.23 11.33 -9.41
N PRO A 229 -16.18 11.49 -10.36
CA PRO A 229 -17.48 10.82 -10.30
C PRO A 229 -17.39 9.29 -10.22
N CYS A 230 -16.30 8.70 -10.73
CA CYS A 230 -16.01 7.28 -10.54
C CYS A 230 -15.48 7.04 -9.11
N GLU A 231 -16.33 6.50 -8.24
CA GLU A 231 -15.98 6.15 -6.86
C GLU A 231 -14.74 5.25 -6.80
N LYS A 232 -14.68 4.22 -7.65
CA LYS A 232 -13.56 3.26 -7.68
C LYS A 232 -12.23 3.94 -8.01
N SER A 233 -12.21 4.93 -8.89
CA SER A 233 -10.99 5.69 -9.20
C SER A 233 -10.52 6.53 -8.01
N THR A 234 -11.46 7.11 -7.26
CA THR A 234 -11.14 7.86 -6.03
C THR A 234 -10.61 6.91 -4.95
N GLN A 235 -11.24 5.75 -4.75
CA GLN A 235 -10.78 4.72 -3.81
C GLN A 235 -9.42 4.15 -4.20
N ALA A 236 -9.17 3.93 -5.49
CA ALA A 236 -7.88 3.43 -5.99
C ALA A 236 -6.73 4.40 -5.68
N LEU A 237 -6.95 5.71 -5.81
CA LEU A 237 -5.96 6.71 -5.43
C LEU A 237 -5.66 6.68 -3.92
N LEU A 238 -6.70 6.63 -3.07
CA LEU A 238 -6.53 6.51 -1.62
C LEU A 238 -5.81 5.21 -1.23
N ALA A 239 -6.13 4.10 -1.90
CA ALA A 239 -5.46 2.82 -1.69
C ALA A 239 -3.99 2.87 -2.12
N ALA A 240 -3.67 3.59 -3.21
CA ALA A 240 -2.29 3.80 -3.65
C ALA A 240 -1.47 4.55 -2.59
N HIS A 241 -2.01 5.63 -2.00
CA HIS A 241 -1.36 6.34 -0.90
C HIS A 241 -1.07 5.40 0.29
N VAL A 242 -2.05 4.59 0.70
CA VAL A 242 -1.87 3.61 1.79
C VAL A 242 -0.79 2.59 1.44
N CYS A 243 -0.83 2.01 0.24
CA CYS A 243 0.19 1.06 -0.21
C CYS A 243 1.59 1.69 -0.23
N GLN A 244 1.72 2.93 -0.71
CA GLN A 244 2.98 3.66 -0.74
C GLN A 244 3.54 3.92 0.66
N LEU A 245 2.67 4.24 1.62
CA LEU A 245 3.04 4.46 3.03
C LEU A 245 3.42 3.17 3.76
N ILE A 246 2.80 2.03 3.40
CA ILE A 246 3.17 0.70 3.93
C ILE A 246 4.47 0.20 3.30
N ALA A 247 4.69 0.47 2.01
CA ALA A 247 5.91 0.05 1.29
C ALA A 247 7.13 0.93 1.58
N ASN A 248 6.99 1.91 2.47
CA ASN A 248 8.09 2.77 2.89
C ASN A 248 8.85 2.11 4.04
N ASP A 249 10.13 1.77 3.88
CA ASP A 249 10.92 1.14 4.95
C ASP A 249 11.67 2.21 5.74
N HIS A 250 11.14 2.60 6.90
CA HIS A 250 11.74 3.63 7.76
C HIS A 250 11.98 4.98 7.05
N GLY A 251 11.14 5.30 6.06
CA GLY A 251 11.33 6.48 5.21
C GLY A 251 12.08 6.21 3.91
N GLN A 252 12.68 5.03 3.74
CA GLN A 252 13.35 4.63 2.51
C GLN A 252 12.36 3.98 1.53
N LEU A 253 12.11 4.68 0.43
CA LEU A 253 11.24 4.23 -0.64
C LEU A 253 11.91 3.10 -1.44
N ARG A 254 11.25 1.96 -1.56
CA ARG A 254 11.71 0.81 -2.35
C ARG A 254 10.73 0.53 -3.47
N GLY A 255 11.27 0.14 -4.63
CA GLY A 255 10.48 -0.04 -5.85
C GLY A 255 9.49 -1.21 -5.77
N GLY A 256 9.72 -2.17 -4.88
CA GLY A 256 8.83 -3.31 -4.67
C GLY A 256 9.51 -4.46 -3.92
N GLU A 257 9.00 -5.66 -4.13
CA GLU A 257 9.54 -6.87 -3.48
C GLU A 257 10.68 -7.53 -4.29
N GLY A 258 11.48 -8.36 -3.61
CA GLY A 258 12.50 -9.18 -4.26
C GLY A 258 13.67 -8.35 -4.79
N PHE A 259 13.89 -8.36 -6.10
CA PHE A 259 14.98 -7.59 -6.72
C PHE A 259 14.85 -6.07 -6.52
N TYR A 260 13.62 -5.60 -6.25
CA TYR A 260 13.30 -4.19 -6.00
C TYR A 260 13.19 -3.82 -4.51
N ASP A 261 13.56 -4.75 -3.60
CA ASP A 261 13.63 -4.50 -2.14
C ASP A 261 14.94 -3.81 -1.73
N GLU A 262 15.36 -2.84 -2.55
CA GLU A 262 16.49 -1.97 -2.29
C GLU A 262 16.08 -0.55 -2.66
N PHE A 263 16.84 0.44 -2.19
CA PHE A 263 16.63 1.80 -2.67
C PHE A 263 17.17 1.96 -4.08
N TYR A 264 16.27 2.11 -5.04
CA TYR A 264 16.59 2.54 -6.39
C TYR A 264 16.25 4.02 -6.50
N ILE A 265 17.25 4.85 -6.76
CA ILE A 265 17.08 6.31 -6.92
C ILE A 265 15.99 6.64 -7.96
N ARG A 266 15.88 5.82 -9.00
CA ARG A 266 14.89 5.98 -10.05
C ARG A 266 13.47 5.78 -9.55
N ASP A 267 13.21 4.62 -8.97
CA ASP A 267 11.89 4.25 -8.48
C ASP A 267 11.45 5.18 -7.34
N GLY A 268 12.37 5.46 -6.41
CA GLY A 268 12.15 6.40 -5.34
C GLY A 268 11.76 7.80 -5.82
N ALA A 269 12.19 8.24 -7.01
CA ALA A 269 11.99 9.61 -7.45
C ALA A 269 10.51 9.85 -7.79
N TYR A 270 9.90 8.87 -8.46
CA TYR A 270 8.47 8.87 -8.73
C TYR A 270 7.64 8.66 -7.46
N GLN A 271 8.11 7.83 -6.54
CA GLN A 271 7.44 7.61 -5.27
C GLN A 271 7.49 8.86 -4.37
N VAL A 272 8.59 9.63 -4.35
CA VAL A 272 8.65 10.93 -3.66
C VAL A 272 7.67 11.91 -4.31
N MET A 273 7.64 11.98 -5.65
CA MET A 273 6.71 12.86 -6.36
C MET A 273 5.24 12.53 -6.02
N GLU A 274 4.89 11.25 -5.90
CA GLU A 274 3.56 10.83 -5.47
C GLU A 274 3.23 11.38 -4.07
N LEU A 275 4.16 11.27 -3.11
CA LEU A 275 3.96 11.77 -1.74
C LEU A 275 3.83 13.30 -1.71
N GLU A 276 4.60 14.00 -2.54
CA GLU A 276 4.54 15.44 -2.73
C GLU A 276 3.18 15.89 -3.28
N GLU A 277 2.72 15.27 -4.36
CA GLU A 277 1.44 15.56 -5.01
C GLU A 277 0.25 15.17 -4.14
N ALA A 278 0.39 14.12 -3.33
CA ALA A 278 -0.58 13.73 -2.32
C ALA A 278 -0.62 14.73 -1.14
N GLY A 279 0.34 15.64 -1.00
CA GLY A 279 0.42 16.56 0.14
C GLY A 279 0.90 15.90 1.45
N LEU A 280 1.54 14.74 1.37
CA LEU A 280 2.10 14.00 2.51
C LEU A 280 3.50 14.54 2.87
N ALA A 281 3.56 15.83 3.20
CA ALA A 281 4.80 16.61 3.31
C ALA A 281 5.85 15.99 4.25
N ASP A 282 5.46 15.51 5.42
CA ASP A 282 6.39 14.89 6.37
C ASP A 282 6.99 13.60 5.83
N THR A 283 6.20 12.80 5.11
CA THR A 283 6.66 11.55 4.49
C THR A 283 7.62 11.85 3.33
N ALA A 284 7.26 12.80 2.47
CA ALA A 284 8.14 13.26 1.38
C ALA A 284 9.47 13.82 1.92
N ALA A 285 9.44 14.57 3.02
CA ALA A 285 10.62 15.14 3.67
C ALA A 285 11.56 14.08 4.25
N LYS A 286 11.02 13.00 4.83
CA LYS A 286 11.81 11.84 5.26
C LYS A 286 12.43 11.14 4.04
N ALA A 287 11.61 10.85 3.03
CA ALA A 287 12.03 10.08 1.86
C ALA A 287 13.12 10.76 1.02
N ILE A 288 12.98 12.05 0.73
CA ILE A 288 13.95 12.77 -0.11
C ILE A 288 15.36 12.82 0.52
N ARG A 289 15.47 12.73 1.85
CA ARG A 289 16.76 12.75 2.54
C ARG A 289 17.63 11.52 2.24
N HIS A 290 17.03 10.39 1.88
CA HIS A 290 17.80 9.18 1.53
C HIS A 290 18.68 9.40 0.29
N TYR A 291 18.33 10.33 -0.61
CA TYR A 291 19.15 10.69 -1.78
C TYR A 291 20.49 11.29 -1.38
N LEU A 292 20.57 12.02 -0.27
CA LEU A 292 21.80 12.75 0.10
C LEU A 292 22.96 11.81 0.44
N ALA A 293 22.64 10.60 0.89
CA ALA A 293 23.60 9.57 1.28
C ALA A 293 24.10 8.72 0.10
N THR A 294 23.53 8.88 -1.11
CA THR A 294 23.85 8.04 -2.27
C THR A 294 24.81 8.70 -3.27
N GLN A 295 25.39 9.85 -2.92
CA GLN A 295 26.40 10.50 -3.75
C GLN A 295 27.79 9.89 -3.54
N ARG A 296 28.40 9.46 -4.64
CA ARG A 296 29.77 8.95 -4.69
C ARG A 296 30.81 10.08 -4.56
N PRO A 297 32.07 9.75 -4.22
CA PRO A 297 33.17 10.72 -4.19
C PRO A 297 33.43 11.43 -5.53
N ASP A 298 33.12 10.78 -6.66
CA ASP A 298 33.26 11.35 -8.01
C ASP A 298 32.14 12.34 -8.39
N GLY A 299 31.19 12.56 -7.48
CA GLY A 299 30.06 13.49 -7.65
C GLY A 299 28.78 12.84 -8.18
N ARG A 300 28.83 11.60 -8.66
CA ARG A 300 27.65 10.93 -9.21
C ARG A 300 26.75 10.37 -8.10
N PHE A 301 25.44 10.56 -8.20
CA PHE A 301 24.49 9.78 -7.40
C PHE A 301 24.35 8.37 -7.98
N GLU A 302 24.49 7.34 -7.13
CA GLU A 302 24.42 5.94 -7.55
C GLU A 302 23.96 5.04 -6.39
N THR A 303 22.92 4.26 -6.64
CA THR A 303 22.52 3.11 -5.80
C THR A 303 22.81 1.78 -6.48
N GLN A 304 22.68 1.72 -7.81
CA GLN A 304 22.99 0.55 -8.61
C GLN A 304 24.18 0.83 -9.54
N LYS A 305 25.21 -0.02 -9.42
CA LYS A 305 26.49 0.18 -10.10
C LYS A 305 26.30 0.28 -11.62
N GLY A 306 26.78 1.36 -12.22
CA GLY A 306 26.80 1.53 -13.67
C GLY A 306 25.45 1.90 -14.31
N GLN A 307 24.39 2.11 -13.52
CA GLN A 307 23.14 2.66 -14.02
C GLN A 307 23.21 4.20 -13.91
N PHE A 308 23.40 4.89 -15.04
CA PHE A 308 23.71 6.32 -15.04
C PHE A 308 22.47 7.23 -14.96
N ASP A 309 21.27 6.75 -15.25
CA ASP A 309 20.01 7.48 -15.06
C ASP A 309 19.82 7.97 -13.62
N ALA A 310 20.24 7.18 -12.64
CA ALA A 310 20.20 7.52 -11.23
C ALA A 310 20.79 8.91 -10.94
N ASN A 311 21.88 9.28 -11.61
CA ASN A 311 22.53 10.58 -11.40
C ASN A 311 21.62 11.76 -11.72
N GLY A 312 21.01 11.73 -12.90
CA GLY A 312 20.09 12.76 -13.37
C GLY A 312 18.78 12.76 -12.59
N GLN A 313 18.24 11.57 -12.28
CA GLN A 313 17.01 11.43 -11.51
C GLN A 313 17.14 11.96 -10.08
N ALA A 314 18.28 11.75 -9.42
CA ALA A 314 18.53 12.34 -8.11
C ALA A 314 18.49 13.87 -8.16
N VAL A 315 19.14 14.49 -9.15
CA VAL A 315 19.11 15.95 -9.33
C VAL A 315 17.68 16.44 -9.60
N TRP A 316 16.94 15.72 -10.43
CA TRP A 316 15.53 16.04 -10.71
C TRP A 316 14.68 15.95 -9.45
N ALA A 317 14.78 14.88 -8.65
CA ALA A 317 14.00 14.69 -7.43
C ALA A 317 14.28 15.79 -6.40
N LEU A 318 15.56 16.10 -6.15
CA LEU A 318 15.96 17.17 -5.24
C LEU A 318 15.43 18.55 -5.69
N TRP A 319 15.42 18.80 -7.00
CA TRP A 319 14.85 20.02 -7.57
C TRP A 319 13.32 20.06 -7.51
N GLN A 320 12.62 18.96 -7.80
CA GLN A 320 11.16 18.88 -7.68
C GLN A 320 10.72 19.15 -6.25
N TYR A 321 11.38 18.53 -5.27
CA TYR A 321 11.10 18.75 -3.86
C TYR A 321 11.24 20.22 -3.47
N TYR A 322 12.28 20.91 -3.95
CA TYR A 322 12.40 22.36 -3.78
C TYR A 322 11.24 23.12 -4.45
N LYS A 323 10.86 22.78 -5.68
CA LYS A 323 9.76 23.46 -6.38
C LYS A 323 8.41 23.31 -5.66
N ILE A 324 8.12 22.11 -5.15
CA ILE A 324 6.89 21.82 -4.40
C ILE A 324 6.89 22.59 -3.07
N THR A 325 8.00 22.54 -2.32
CA THR A 325 8.05 23.08 -0.94
C THR A 325 8.40 24.57 -0.87
N GLY A 326 9.04 25.12 -1.90
CA GLY A 326 9.63 26.46 -1.88
C GLY A 326 10.77 26.65 -0.87
N ASN A 327 11.29 25.55 -0.27
CA ASN A 327 12.26 25.63 0.82
C ASN A 327 13.66 25.99 0.31
N ARG A 328 13.99 27.28 0.31
CA ARG A 328 15.30 27.78 -0.12
C ARG A 328 16.46 27.32 0.76
N ALA A 329 16.23 27.09 2.05
CA ALA A 329 17.27 26.60 2.95
C ALA A 329 17.67 25.16 2.59
N TRP A 330 16.67 24.31 2.31
CA TRP A 330 16.91 22.96 1.77
C TRP A 330 17.66 23.00 0.44
N LEU A 331 17.25 23.86 -0.50
CA LEU A 331 17.97 23.98 -1.77
C LEU A 331 19.43 24.39 -1.55
N ALA A 332 19.69 25.36 -0.67
CA ALA A 332 21.06 25.78 -0.36
C ALA A 332 21.92 24.65 0.23
N GLU A 333 21.31 23.77 1.05
CA GLU A 333 21.94 22.58 1.61
C GLU A 333 22.32 21.56 0.51
N VAL A 334 21.40 21.26 -0.41
CA VAL A 334 21.56 20.16 -1.38
C VAL A 334 22.25 20.57 -2.69
N TYR A 335 22.23 21.87 -3.03
CA TYR A 335 22.76 22.39 -4.30
C TYR A 335 24.23 22.03 -4.55
N PRO A 336 25.16 22.04 -3.56
CA PRO A 336 26.53 21.59 -3.78
C PRO A 336 26.64 20.13 -4.25
N GLN A 337 25.77 19.23 -3.78
CA GLN A 337 25.72 17.85 -4.27
C GLN A 337 25.18 17.82 -5.71
N MET A 338 24.08 18.51 -5.98
CA MET A 338 23.49 18.60 -7.33
C MET A 338 24.51 19.11 -8.37
N LYS A 339 25.29 20.14 -8.01
CA LYS A 339 26.31 20.69 -8.89
C LYS A 339 27.38 19.65 -9.23
N ARG A 340 27.87 18.87 -8.26
CA ARG A 340 28.87 17.82 -8.51
C ARG A 340 28.34 16.73 -9.45
N ALA A 341 27.06 16.37 -9.32
CA ALA A 341 26.41 15.43 -10.22
C ALA A 341 26.37 15.95 -11.67
N VAL A 342 26.07 17.24 -11.85
CA VAL A 342 26.10 17.91 -13.17
C VAL A 342 27.53 18.02 -13.70
N ASP A 343 28.50 18.39 -12.86
CA ASP A 343 29.92 18.48 -13.24
C ASP A 343 30.43 17.11 -13.74
N TRP A 344 30.04 16.02 -13.08
CA TRP A 344 30.32 14.65 -13.52
C TRP A 344 29.69 14.37 -14.89
N THR A 345 28.41 14.67 -15.08
CA THR A 345 27.72 14.48 -16.36
C THR A 345 28.41 15.24 -17.49
N MET A 346 28.83 16.49 -17.25
CA MET A 346 29.56 17.29 -18.24
C MET A 346 30.89 16.66 -18.65
N GLN A 347 31.60 16.00 -17.73
CA GLN A 347 32.84 15.28 -18.01
C GLN A 347 32.57 13.96 -18.74
N ALA A 348 31.60 13.18 -18.28
CA ALA A 348 31.23 11.88 -18.85
C ALA A 348 30.88 11.99 -20.34
N ARG A 349 30.12 13.02 -20.72
CA ARG A 349 29.71 13.26 -22.12
C ARG A 349 30.85 13.57 -23.10
N ARG A 350 32.05 13.86 -22.59
CA ARG A 350 33.24 14.21 -23.39
C ARG A 350 34.19 13.03 -23.56
N GLN A 351 33.84 11.85 -23.06
CA GLN A 351 34.68 10.66 -23.20
C GLN A 351 34.75 10.17 -24.66
N ALA A 352 33.65 10.28 -25.40
CA ALA A 352 33.63 9.94 -26.82
C ALA A 352 34.40 11.00 -27.65
N PRO A 353 35.22 10.59 -28.64
CA PRO A 353 35.88 11.52 -29.55
C PRO A 353 34.89 12.42 -30.30
N ALA A 354 35.29 13.64 -30.64
CA ALA A 354 34.41 14.63 -31.28
C ALA A 354 33.79 14.17 -32.63
N GLY A 355 34.43 13.23 -33.33
CA GLY A 355 33.91 12.63 -34.56
C GLY A 355 33.05 11.38 -34.36
N SER A 356 32.86 10.93 -33.12
CA SER A 356 32.02 9.77 -32.80
C SER A 356 30.54 10.12 -32.95
N PRO A 357 29.68 9.18 -33.42
CA PRO A 357 28.23 9.36 -33.36
C PRO A 357 27.72 9.50 -31.91
N PHE A 358 28.53 9.13 -30.92
CA PHE A 358 28.22 9.23 -29.49
C PHE A 358 28.88 10.44 -28.80
N ALA A 359 29.42 11.40 -29.57
CA ALA A 359 29.93 12.64 -29.00
C ALA A 359 28.80 13.41 -28.29
N GLY A 360 28.97 13.70 -27.01
CA GLY A 360 28.01 14.49 -26.23
C GLY A 360 26.89 13.69 -25.55
N VAL A 361 26.90 12.36 -25.61
CA VAL A 361 26.04 11.47 -24.80
C VAL A 361 26.87 10.74 -23.73
N LEU A 362 26.19 10.11 -22.78
CA LEU A 362 26.85 9.32 -21.74
C LEU A 362 27.56 8.08 -22.33
N PRO A 363 28.61 7.59 -21.66
CA PRO A 363 29.33 6.39 -22.09
C PRO A 363 28.44 5.14 -22.02
N GLU A 364 28.92 4.07 -22.64
CA GLU A 364 28.32 2.74 -22.55
C GLU A 364 28.15 2.31 -21.09
N ALA A 365 27.05 1.61 -20.82
CA ALA A 365 26.61 1.30 -19.48
C ALA A 365 25.84 -0.02 -19.43
N ILE A 366 25.73 -0.60 -18.24
CA ILE A 366 24.80 -1.70 -18.02
C ILE A 366 23.38 -1.16 -17.91
N ALA A 367 22.38 -1.93 -18.33
CA ALA A 367 20.98 -1.60 -18.14
C ALA A 367 20.16 -2.83 -17.73
N ASP A 368 19.38 -2.66 -16.66
CA ASP A 368 18.63 -3.73 -16.02
C ASP A 368 17.30 -4.03 -16.72
N GLY A 369 16.47 -3.00 -16.91
CA GLY A 369 15.15 -3.11 -17.53
C GLY A 369 15.20 -3.57 -18.99
N GLU A 370 16.27 -3.21 -19.71
CA GLU A 370 16.52 -3.57 -21.11
C GLU A 370 17.30 -4.90 -21.27
N TYR A 371 17.72 -5.53 -20.17
CA TYR A 371 18.52 -6.76 -20.16
C TYR A 371 19.88 -6.63 -20.89
N LEU A 372 20.54 -5.47 -20.77
CA LEU A 372 21.83 -5.15 -21.38
C LEU A 372 22.94 -5.15 -20.34
N TRP A 373 23.27 -6.33 -19.82
CA TRP A 373 24.23 -6.50 -18.72
C TRP A 373 25.70 -6.48 -19.14
N ASP A 374 26.00 -6.53 -20.44
CA ASP A 374 27.38 -6.55 -20.96
C ASP A 374 28.10 -5.21 -20.81
N GLY A 375 27.36 -4.11 -20.60
CA GLY A 375 27.93 -2.78 -20.42
C GLY A 375 28.49 -2.15 -21.70
N THR A 376 28.11 -2.65 -22.88
CA THR A 376 28.68 -2.25 -24.19
C THR A 376 27.75 -1.37 -25.02
N HIS A 377 26.65 -0.92 -24.42
CA HIS A 377 25.57 -0.22 -25.12
C HIS A 377 25.38 1.19 -24.56
N HIS A 378 25.15 2.16 -25.43
CA HIS A 378 24.68 3.49 -25.07
C HIS A 378 23.17 3.45 -24.76
N ILE A 379 22.78 3.95 -23.59
CA ILE A 379 21.41 3.85 -23.10
C ILE A 379 20.72 5.22 -23.16
N VAL A 380 19.82 5.40 -24.13
CA VAL A 380 19.13 6.68 -24.37
C VAL A 380 18.31 7.15 -23.15
N GLY A 381 17.77 6.22 -22.37
CA GLY A 381 17.09 6.53 -21.10
C GLY A 381 18.01 7.23 -20.10
N TYR A 382 19.30 6.91 -20.08
CA TYR A 382 20.26 7.52 -19.17
C TYR A 382 20.59 8.94 -19.61
N ASP A 383 20.70 9.17 -20.92
CA ASP A 383 20.84 10.52 -21.47
C ASP A 383 19.61 11.38 -21.18
N PHE A 384 18.39 10.84 -21.31
CA PHE A 384 17.16 11.58 -21.02
C PHE A 384 17.17 12.21 -19.63
N TRP A 385 17.60 11.46 -18.61
CA TRP A 385 17.61 11.94 -17.23
C TRP A 385 18.75 12.88 -16.90
N ASN A 386 19.89 12.77 -17.60
CA ASN A 386 21.07 13.56 -17.31
C ASN A 386 21.20 14.83 -18.16
N LEU A 387 20.55 14.88 -19.32
CA LEU A 387 20.78 15.92 -20.34
C LEU A 387 19.60 16.89 -20.53
N ARG A 388 18.43 16.61 -19.92
CA ARG A 388 17.24 17.46 -20.02
C ARG A 388 17.10 18.48 -18.91
#